data_AF-A0A7S3X9W6-F1
#
_entry.id   AF-A0A7S3X9W6-F1
#
_cell.length_a   1.000
_cell.length_b   1.000
_cell.length_c   1.000
_cell.angle_alpha   90.00
_cell.angle_beta   90.00
_cell.angle_gamma   90.00
#
_symmetry.space_group_name_H-M   'P 1'
#
loop_
_entity.id
_entity.type
_entity.pdbx_description
1 polymer ?
#
loop_
_entity_poly.entity_id
_entity_poly.type
_entity_poly.pdbx_seq_one_letter_code
_entity_poly.pdbx_strand_id
1 'polypeptide(L)'
;MCAPPSKLEPAEPPRGRLTLFFQQIVPVTRLANRRRLEQPDLPGVIPEDEASLQYEHFMRRYTHTPLVGHSLLPLVRWLLISGALLYSVNVAALYVGPIVLQYFLLLIEEQQTCVAAREASQAAGADAPACESRLWFGYVLAVILLVARILGSFCLSHAEMFMTRAALRARSAIMCSLFRKCLRLAGVLETSTGQIQTLMSIDAEVVLQMAPVFNMLWSAPIQVIITLTWLGFVIGPALGVSVGMLLIFVPLQARVTRSLLSLRAQQLRLTDQRVKITNELVQGMRVVKLCGWEPSMREKLLEIRDKELDKVRRQRFIAAFFSTLLVAQPVFVAVATFTAYVGFGNSLAAPRVLTALALLTQLRFPLVFLPFIIIQSLNLRISLTRINRFLKNKELKKAGQKSIKEEGSSAPLQAAESKDTNDSSPAGVLRGNFAWIPPEVPPPRKGKGGGK
;
A
#
# COMPACT_ATOMS: atom_id res chain seq x y z
N MET A 1 33.92 -19.75 -25.83
CA MET A 1 33.88 -18.27 -25.77
C MET A 1 32.43 -17.85 -25.63
N CYS A 2 31.94 -17.68 -24.40
CA CYS A 2 30.62 -17.12 -24.14
C CYS A 2 30.73 -15.60 -24.22
N ALA A 3 30.04 -14.97 -25.17
CA ALA A 3 29.93 -13.53 -25.22
C ALA A 3 29.40 -13.00 -23.86
N PRO A 4 29.93 -11.89 -23.33
CA PRO A 4 29.34 -11.25 -22.16
C PRO A 4 27.89 -10.88 -22.50
N PRO A 5 26.92 -11.08 -21.59
CA PRO A 5 25.56 -10.62 -21.82
C PRO A 5 25.63 -9.12 -22.04
N SER A 6 25.20 -8.68 -23.22
CA SER A 6 24.98 -7.28 -23.56
C SER A 6 24.21 -6.64 -22.39
N LYS A 7 24.75 -5.53 -21.85
CA LYS A 7 24.00 -4.65 -20.96
C LYS A 7 22.61 -4.47 -21.56
N LEU A 8 21.56 -4.80 -20.82
CA LEU A 8 20.22 -4.41 -21.24
C LEU A 8 20.26 -2.88 -21.40
N GLU A 9 20.07 -2.42 -22.64
CA GLU A 9 19.99 -1.00 -22.98
C GLU A 9 18.97 -0.29 -22.07
N PRO A 10 19.13 1.03 -21.83
CA PRO A 10 18.14 1.80 -21.08
C PRO A 10 16.76 1.50 -21.65
N ALA A 11 15.81 1.18 -20.76
CA ALA A 11 14.49 0.71 -21.12
C ALA A 11 13.81 1.70 -22.08
N GLU A 12 13.94 1.46 -23.40
CA GLU A 12 13.11 2.13 -24.39
C GLU A 12 11.65 1.88 -23.99
N PRO A 13 10.76 2.88 -24.11
CA PRO A 13 9.37 2.72 -23.77
C PRO A 13 8.82 1.54 -24.58
N PRO A 14 8.40 0.47 -23.91
CA PRO A 14 8.11 -0.79 -24.58
C PRO A 14 6.91 -0.62 -25.52
N ARG A 15 7.07 -1.11 -26.76
CA ARG A 15 6.03 -1.08 -27.80
C ARG A 15 4.72 -1.67 -27.24
N GLY A 16 3.59 -0.99 -27.47
CA GLY A 16 2.34 -1.14 -26.72
C GLY A 16 1.81 -2.57 -26.48
N ARG A 17 2.05 -3.53 -27.38
CA ARG A 17 1.65 -4.94 -27.18
C ARG A 17 2.44 -5.66 -26.08
N LEU A 18 3.74 -5.38 -25.93
CA LEU A 18 4.59 -5.98 -24.90
C LEU A 18 4.19 -5.46 -23.49
N THR A 19 3.65 -4.25 -23.43
CA THR A 19 3.18 -3.59 -22.18
C THR A 19 1.84 -4.11 -21.73
N LEU A 20 0.96 -4.48 -22.67
CA LEU A 20 -0.37 -4.99 -22.34
C LEU A 20 -0.32 -6.37 -21.64
N PHE A 21 0.61 -7.24 -22.05
CA PHE A 21 0.75 -8.59 -21.46
C PHE A 21 1.91 -8.71 -20.45
N PHE A 22 2.49 -7.59 -20.01
CA PHE A 22 3.65 -7.59 -19.09
C PHE A 22 4.84 -8.44 -19.58
N GLN A 23 4.97 -8.65 -20.89
CA GLN A 23 5.98 -9.55 -21.47
C GLN A 23 7.42 -9.02 -21.28
N GLN A 24 7.57 -7.76 -20.93
CA GLN A 24 8.86 -7.12 -20.63
C GLN A 24 9.59 -7.73 -19.43
N ILE A 25 8.88 -8.35 -18.50
CA ILE A 25 9.49 -8.98 -17.33
C ILE A 25 10.06 -10.37 -17.65
N VAL A 26 9.62 -10.99 -18.76
CA VAL A 26 9.97 -12.37 -19.14
C VAL A 26 11.48 -12.57 -19.33
N PRO A 27 12.25 -11.65 -19.96
CA PRO A 27 13.70 -11.79 -20.04
C PRO A 27 14.38 -11.78 -18.67
N VAL A 28 13.94 -10.90 -17.76
CA VAL A 28 14.48 -10.79 -16.40
C VAL A 28 14.17 -12.04 -15.58
N THR A 29 12.94 -12.56 -15.66
CA THR A 29 12.57 -13.82 -14.95
C THR A 29 13.31 -15.03 -15.51
N ARG A 30 13.54 -15.10 -16.83
CA ARG A 30 14.37 -16.15 -17.44
C ARG A 30 15.83 -16.06 -16.97
N LEU A 31 16.38 -14.86 -16.84
CA LEU A 31 17.73 -14.66 -16.32
C LEU A 31 17.82 -15.05 -14.84
N ALA A 32 16.83 -14.64 -14.03
CA ALA A 32 16.71 -14.99 -12.62
C ALA A 32 16.64 -16.50 -12.36
N ASN A 33 16.04 -17.26 -13.28
CA ASN A 33 15.98 -18.72 -13.20
C ASN A 33 17.34 -19.39 -13.46
N ARG A 34 18.27 -18.70 -14.15
CA ARG A 34 19.60 -19.24 -14.49
C ARG A 34 20.66 -18.82 -13.49
N ARG A 35 20.57 -17.61 -12.95
CA ARG A 35 21.52 -17.08 -11.97
C ARG A 35 20.85 -16.10 -11.03
N ARG A 36 21.47 -15.89 -9.87
CA ARG A 36 21.10 -14.79 -8.97
C ARG A 36 21.26 -13.46 -9.71
N LEU A 37 20.22 -12.64 -9.71
CA LEU A 37 20.25 -11.30 -10.30
C LEU A 37 21.12 -10.36 -9.46
N GLU A 38 21.91 -9.55 -10.16
CA GLU A 38 22.66 -8.43 -9.57
C GLU A 38 22.09 -7.09 -10.06
N GLN A 39 22.48 -5.99 -9.41
CA GLN A 39 22.01 -4.65 -9.80
C GLN A 39 22.21 -4.27 -11.29
N PRO A 40 23.30 -4.63 -11.99
CA PRO A 40 23.45 -4.33 -13.41
C PRO A 40 22.54 -5.17 -14.33
N ASP A 41 21.92 -6.24 -13.83
CA ASP A 41 20.99 -7.07 -14.62
C ASP A 41 19.57 -6.50 -14.67
N LEU A 42 19.28 -5.47 -13.85
CA LEU A 42 17.98 -4.83 -13.79
C LEU A 42 17.88 -3.69 -14.81
N PRO A 43 16.72 -3.53 -15.47
CA PRO A 43 16.51 -2.42 -16.38
C PRO A 43 16.55 -1.09 -15.62
N GLY A 44 17.07 -0.07 -16.29
CA GLY A 44 17.01 1.31 -15.81
C GLY A 44 15.56 1.79 -15.64
N VAL A 45 15.38 2.83 -14.82
CA VAL A 45 14.08 3.46 -14.63
C VAL A 45 13.68 4.19 -15.91
N ILE A 46 12.41 4.12 -16.29
CA ILE A 46 11.85 4.86 -17.41
C ILE A 46 12.07 6.36 -17.15
N PRO A 47 12.53 7.18 -18.12
CA PRO A 47 12.83 8.61 -17.90
C PRO A 47 11.65 9.39 -17.29
N GLU A 48 10.42 9.05 -17.66
CA GLU A 48 9.21 9.64 -17.08
C GLU A 48 9.03 9.36 -15.59
N ASP A 49 9.58 8.26 -15.07
CA ASP A 49 9.45 7.81 -13.69
C ASP A 49 10.68 8.19 -12.84
N GLU A 50 11.63 8.94 -13.40
CA GLU A 50 12.86 9.35 -12.72
C GLU A 50 12.58 10.31 -11.56
N ALA A 51 13.26 10.10 -10.42
CA ALA A 51 13.01 10.85 -9.19
C ALA A 51 13.30 12.36 -9.32
N SER A 52 14.26 12.74 -10.15
CA SER A 52 14.63 14.13 -10.44
C SER A 52 13.46 14.90 -11.07
N LEU A 53 12.85 14.32 -12.10
CA LEU A 53 11.68 14.86 -12.81
C LEU A 53 10.45 14.92 -11.89
N GLN A 54 10.18 13.85 -11.14
CA GLN A 54 9.05 13.82 -10.20
C GLN A 54 9.18 14.90 -9.11
N TYR A 55 10.39 15.11 -8.59
CA TYR A 55 10.68 16.15 -7.61
C TYR A 55 10.46 17.56 -8.19
N GLU A 56 10.92 17.84 -9.41
CA GLU A 56 10.76 19.16 -10.03
C GLU A 56 9.27 19.49 -10.25
N HIS A 57 8.52 18.55 -10.80
CA HIS A 57 7.07 18.69 -11.00
C HIS A 57 6.29 18.90 -9.70
N PHE A 58 6.69 18.22 -8.63
CA PHE A 58 6.11 18.38 -7.29
C PHE A 58 6.45 19.75 -6.70
N MET A 59 7.74 20.12 -6.68
CA MET A 59 8.20 21.36 -6.06
C MET A 59 7.65 22.60 -6.75
N ARG A 60 7.55 22.60 -8.08
CA ARG A 60 6.96 23.71 -8.85
C ARG A 60 5.54 24.03 -8.39
N ARG A 61 4.79 23.05 -7.89
CA ARG A 61 3.42 23.23 -7.39
C ARG A 61 3.39 23.47 -5.88
N TYR A 62 4.24 22.79 -5.13
CA TYR A 62 4.33 22.94 -3.68
C TYR A 62 4.70 24.38 -3.26
N THR A 63 5.48 25.10 -4.07
CA THR A 63 5.80 26.52 -3.84
C THR A 63 4.57 27.43 -3.91
N HIS A 64 3.59 27.11 -4.78
CA HIS A 64 2.35 27.89 -4.89
C HIS A 64 1.30 27.47 -3.85
N THR A 65 1.21 26.16 -3.56
CA THR A 65 0.26 25.61 -2.58
C THR A 65 0.98 24.70 -1.58
N PRO A 66 1.30 25.16 -0.35
CA PRO A 66 2.09 24.41 0.63
C PRO A 66 1.27 23.34 1.37
N LEU A 67 0.68 22.44 0.58
CA LEU A 67 0.06 21.18 0.99
C LEU A 67 0.59 20.06 0.08
N VAL A 68 1.21 19.06 0.70
CA VAL A 68 1.78 17.88 0.01
C VAL A 68 0.72 17.13 -0.79
N GLY A 69 -0.46 16.86 -0.21
CA GLY A 69 -1.53 16.12 -0.88
C GLY A 69 -2.02 16.79 -2.17
N HIS A 70 -2.30 18.09 -2.12
CA HIS A 70 -2.72 18.86 -3.30
C HIS A 70 -1.61 18.97 -4.35
N SER A 71 -0.35 19.07 -3.94
CA SER A 71 0.79 19.18 -4.86
C SER A 71 1.11 17.86 -5.56
N LEU A 72 0.82 16.72 -4.90
CA LEU A 72 0.97 15.38 -5.48
C LEU A 72 -0.14 15.03 -6.47
N LEU A 73 -1.38 15.49 -6.23
CA LEU A 73 -2.54 15.07 -7.03
C LEU A 73 -2.36 15.28 -8.55
N PRO A 74 -1.87 16.43 -9.06
CA PRO A 74 -1.64 16.62 -10.49
C PRO A 74 -0.56 15.73 -11.10
N LEU A 75 0.40 15.27 -10.29
CA LEU A 75 1.47 14.36 -10.72
C LEU A 75 0.91 12.97 -11.04
N VAL A 76 -0.08 12.54 -10.26
CA VAL A 76 -0.66 11.20 -10.33
C VAL A 76 -2.05 11.16 -10.95
N ARG A 77 -2.71 12.30 -11.17
CA ARG A 77 -4.14 12.40 -11.57
C ARG A 77 -4.50 11.50 -12.76
N TRP A 78 -3.66 11.48 -13.79
CA TRP A 78 -3.95 10.71 -15.00
C TRP A 78 -3.89 9.20 -14.73
N LEU A 79 -2.91 8.76 -13.94
CA LEU A 79 -2.78 7.37 -13.51
C LEU A 79 -3.93 6.97 -12.56
N LEU A 80 -4.36 7.87 -11.68
CA LEU A 80 -5.51 7.64 -10.80
C LEU A 80 -6.82 7.49 -11.59
N ILE A 81 -7.08 8.39 -12.55
CA ILE A 81 -8.31 8.36 -13.36
C ILE A 81 -8.34 7.12 -14.27
N SER A 82 -7.24 6.84 -14.99
CA SER A 82 -7.15 5.65 -15.84
C SER A 82 -7.22 4.35 -15.02
N GLY A 83 -6.56 4.31 -13.87
CA GLY A 83 -6.67 3.19 -12.93
C GLY A 83 -8.09 3.00 -12.39
N ALA A 84 -8.78 4.09 -12.01
CA ALA A 84 -10.15 4.03 -11.54
C ALA A 84 -11.13 3.58 -12.63
N LEU A 85 -10.98 4.07 -13.86
CA LEU A 85 -11.79 3.64 -15.01
C LEU A 85 -11.67 2.14 -15.26
N LEU A 86 -10.44 1.62 -15.33
CA LEU A 86 -10.19 0.20 -15.53
C LEU A 86 -10.72 -0.63 -14.35
N TYR A 87 -10.56 -0.14 -13.12
CA TYR A 87 -11.12 -0.80 -11.95
C TYR A 87 -12.65 -0.85 -12.01
N SER A 88 -13.34 0.20 -12.45
CA SER A 88 -14.79 0.21 -12.68
C SER A 88 -15.23 -0.88 -13.68
N VAL A 89 -14.48 -1.05 -14.78
CA VAL A 89 -14.76 -2.11 -15.77
C VAL A 89 -14.60 -3.49 -15.15
N ASN A 90 -13.57 -3.71 -14.33
CA ASN A 90 -13.42 -4.95 -13.57
C ASN A 90 -14.59 -5.19 -12.61
N VAL A 91 -15.04 -4.15 -11.89
CA VAL A 91 -16.19 -4.26 -10.98
C VAL A 91 -17.46 -4.62 -11.76
N ALA A 92 -17.70 -4.00 -12.92
CA ALA A 92 -18.82 -4.36 -13.78
C ALA A 92 -18.73 -5.82 -14.26
N ALA A 93 -17.55 -6.26 -14.71
CA ALA A 93 -17.30 -7.64 -15.13
C ALA A 93 -17.52 -8.66 -13.99
N LEU A 94 -17.29 -8.27 -12.74
CA LEU A 94 -17.53 -9.11 -11.57
C LEU A 94 -19.03 -9.39 -11.36
N TYR A 95 -19.91 -8.45 -11.69
CA TYR A 95 -21.37 -8.62 -11.63
C TYR A 95 -21.95 -9.41 -12.81
N VAL A 96 -21.27 -9.45 -13.96
CA VAL A 96 -21.71 -10.30 -15.11
C VAL A 96 -21.85 -11.77 -14.68
N GLY A 97 -21.03 -12.25 -13.75
CA GLY A 97 -21.12 -13.62 -13.22
C GLY A 97 -22.49 -13.98 -12.64
N PRO A 98 -22.92 -13.32 -11.55
CA PRO A 98 -24.26 -13.54 -11.00
C PRO A 98 -25.41 -13.26 -11.99
N ILE A 99 -25.24 -12.30 -12.92
CA ILE A 99 -26.26 -11.98 -13.93
C ILE A 99 -26.46 -13.19 -14.83
N VAL A 100 -25.35 -13.68 -15.41
CA VAL A 100 -25.34 -14.84 -16.29
C VAL A 100 -25.87 -16.07 -15.55
N LEU A 101 -25.46 -16.29 -14.30
CA LEU A 101 -25.96 -17.39 -13.48
C LEU A 101 -27.49 -17.34 -13.32
N GLN A 102 -28.05 -16.16 -13.04
CA GLN A 102 -29.49 -15.99 -12.89
C GLN A 102 -30.23 -16.33 -14.19
N TYR A 103 -29.81 -15.79 -15.33
CA TYR A 103 -30.43 -16.07 -16.62
C TYR A 103 -30.27 -17.53 -17.06
N PHE A 104 -29.10 -18.11 -16.80
CA PHE A 104 -28.82 -19.50 -17.12
C PHE A 104 -29.72 -20.46 -16.33
N LEU A 105 -29.92 -20.18 -15.03
CA LEU A 105 -30.80 -20.99 -14.19
C LEU A 105 -32.29 -20.82 -14.56
N LEU A 106 -32.70 -19.60 -14.92
CA LEU A 106 -34.07 -19.38 -15.43
C LEU A 106 -34.33 -20.15 -16.72
N LEU A 107 -33.35 -20.21 -17.62
CA LEU A 107 -33.47 -21.00 -18.86
C LEU A 107 -33.57 -22.51 -18.57
N ILE A 108 -32.84 -23.00 -17.57
CA ILE A 108 -32.93 -24.41 -17.14
C ILE A 108 -34.31 -24.69 -16.53
N GLU A 109 -34.82 -23.80 -15.68
CA GLU A 109 -36.15 -23.97 -15.05
C GLU A 109 -37.27 -23.94 -16.11
N GLU A 110 -37.18 -23.05 -17.11
CA GLU A 110 -38.10 -23.00 -18.25
C GLU A 110 -38.05 -24.29 -19.09
N GLN A 111 -36.86 -24.84 -19.34
CA GLN A 111 -36.70 -26.12 -20.01
C GLN A 111 -37.31 -27.28 -19.21
N GLN A 112 -37.04 -27.35 -17.90
CA GLN A 112 -37.55 -28.42 -17.03
C GLN A 112 -39.08 -28.40 -16.95
N THR A 113 -39.68 -27.22 -16.80
CA THR A 113 -41.13 -27.06 -16.77
C THR A 113 -41.78 -27.45 -18.11
N CYS A 114 -41.16 -27.11 -19.25
CA CYS A 114 -41.66 -27.52 -20.56
C CYS A 114 -41.59 -29.04 -20.77
N VAL A 115 -40.49 -29.68 -20.35
CA VAL A 115 -40.33 -31.15 -20.41
C VAL A 115 -41.37 -31.84 -19.54
N ALA A 116 -41.57 -31.37 -18.30
CA ALA A 116 -42.60 -31.90 -17.41
C ALA A 116 -44.02 -31.73 -17.98
N ALA A 117 -44.32 -30.58 -18.60
CA ALA A 117 -45.60 -30.34 -19.26
C ALA A 117 -45.80 -31.26 -20.48
N ARG A 118 -44.73 -31.55 -21.23
CA ARG A 118 -44.76 -32.47 -22.36
C ARG A 118 -45.04 -33.91 -21.91
N GLU A 119 -44.38 -34.39 -20.87
CA GLU A 119 -44.64 -35.71 -20.28
C GLU A 119 -46.08 -35.82 -19.77
N ALA A 120 -46.60 -34.78 -19.11
CA ALA A 120 -47.99 -34.73 -18.67
C ALA A 120 -49.00 -34.75 -19.85
N SER A 121 -48.73 -34.00 -20.93
CA SER A 121 -49.59 -34.00 -22.13
C SER A 121 -49.60 -35.35 -22.85
N GLN A 122 -48.45 -36.04 -22.90
CA GLN A 122 -48.36 -37.39 -23.46
C GLN A 122 -49.14 -38.41 -22.63
N ALA A 123 -49.09 -38.32 -21.30
CA ALA A 123 -49.89 -39.17 -20.41
C ALA A 123 -51.40 -38.92 -20.57
N ALA A 124 -51.80 -37.68 -20.89
CA ALA A 124 -53.20 -37.30 -21.12
C ALA A 124 -53.70 -37.55 -22.56
N GLY A 125 -52.83 -38.00 -23.48
CA GLY A 125 -53.18 -38.22 -24.89
C GLY A 125 -53.49 -36.93 -25.67
N ALA A 126 -53.02 -35.77 -25.19
CA ALA A 126 -53.19 -34.47 -25.84
C ALA A 126 -51.97 -34.11 -26.71
N ASP A 127 -52.15 -33.16 -27.63
CA ASP A 127 -51.04 -32.65 -28.44
C ASP A 127 -49.97 -31.99 -27.56
N ALA A 128 -48.72 -32.41 -27.75
CA ALA A 128 -47.60 -31.94 -26.96
C ALA A 128 -47.28 -30.46 -27.25
N PRO A 129 -46.99 -29.63 -26.23
CA PRO A 129 -46.54 -28.27 -26.44
C PRO A 129 -45.17 -28.25 -27.17
N ALA A 130 -45.02 -27.32 -28.11
CA ALA A 130 -43.76 -27.12 -28.83
C ALA A 130 -42.73 -26.45 -27.91
N CYS A 131 -41.84 -27.25 -27.32
CA CYS A 131 -40.70 -26.73 -26.55
C CYS A 131 -39.59 -26.28 -27.50
N GLU A 132 -39.49 -24.98 -27.80
CA GLU A 132 -38.36 -24.42 -28.55
C GLU A 132 -37.11 -24.39 -27.67
N SER A 133 -36.13 -25.25 -27.94
CA SER A 133 -34.90 -25.30 -27.15
C SER A 133 -33.93 -24.19 -27.55
N ARG A 134 -33.85 -23.11 -26.76
CA ARG A 134 -32.90 -22.01 -26.94
C ARG A 134 -31.47 -22.33 -26.43
N LEU A 135 -30.95 -23.51 -26.80
CA LEU A 135 -29.61 -23.97 -26.39
C LEU A 135 -28.50 -23.00 -26.79
N TRP A 136 -28.62 -22.37 -27.97
CA TRP A 136 -27.67 -21.38 -28.46
C TRP A 136 -27.52 -20.17 -27.52
N PHE A 137 -28.59 -19.77 -26.83
CA PHE A 137 -28.57 -18.65 -25.88
C PHE A 137 -27.70 -18.98 -24.66
N GLY A 138 -27.74 -20.23 -24.19
CA GLY A 138 -26.86 -20.71 -23.11
C GLY A 138 -25.37 -20.64 -23.47
N TYR A 139 -25.01 -21.04 -24.70
CA TYR A 139 -23.63 -20.91 -25.20
C TYR A 139 -23.20 -19.45 -25.31
N VAL A 140 -24.08 -18.56 -25.78
CA VAL A 140 -23.80 -17.11 -25.85
C VAL A 140 -23.54 -16.53 -24.45
N LEU A 141 -24.36 -16.88 -23.47
CA LEU A 141 -24.15 -16.46 -22.07
C LEU A 141 -22.81 -16.94 -21.50
N ALA A 142 -22.41 -18.19 -21.80
CA ALA A 142 -21.12 -18.73 -21.38
C ALA A 142 -19.93 -17.99 -22.01
N VAL A 143 -20.02 -17.65 -23.30
CA VAL A 143 -18.99 -16.84 -23.99
C VAL A 143 -18.93 -15.42 -23.42
N ILE A 144 -20.08 -14.78 -23.16
CA ILE A 144 -20.14 -13.46 -22.52
C ILE A 144 -19.46 -13.49 -21.15
N LEU A 145 -19.73 -14.53 -20.34
CA LEU A 145 -19.09 -14.69 -19.04
C LEU A 145 -17.56 -14.83 -19.19
N LEU A 146 -17.09 -15.68 -20.11
CA LEU A 146 -15.66 -15.87 -20.35
C LEU A 146 -14.97 -14.56 -20.76
N VAL A 147 -15.54 -13.85 -21.75
CA VAL A 147 -14.99 -12.58 -22.23
C VAL A 147 -14.99 -11.53 -21.13
N ALA A 148 -16.08 -11.41 -20.36
CA ALA A 148 -16.17 -10.50 -19.23
C ALA A 148 -15.10 -10.80 -18.17
N ARG A 149 -14.88 -12.08 -17.82
CA ARG A 149 -13.87 -12.47 -16.83
C ARG A 149 -12.45 -12.19 -17.29
N ILE A 150 -12.14 -12.48 -18.56
CA ILE A 150 -10.83 -12.18 -19.13
C ILE A 150 -10.60 -10.66 -19.12
N LEU A 151 -11.54 -9.89 -19.66
CA LEU A 151 -11.47 -8.43 -19.71
C LEU A 151 -11.33 -7.83 -18.30
N GLY A 152 -12.15 -8.28 -17.35
CA GLY A 152 -12.08 -7.85 -15.95
C GLY A 152 -10.72 -8.13 -15.32
N SER A 153 -10.14 -9.31 -15.56
CA SER A 153 -8.81 -9.65 -15.08
C SER A 153 -7.72 -8.73 -15.66
N PHE A 154 -7.76 -8.46 -16.98
CA PHE A 154 -6.82 -7.53 -17.62
C PHE A 154 -6.95 -6.11 -17.05
N CYS A 155 -8.18 -5.63 -16.92
CA CYS A 155 -8.46 -4.30 -16.37
C CYS A 155 -7.99 -4.19 -14.91
N LEU A 156 -8.18 -5.23 -14.09
CA LEU A 156 -7.70 -5.25 -12.70
C LEU A 156 -6.17 -5.16 -12.65
N SER A 157 -5.46 -6.01 -13.39
CA SER A 157 -3.99 -6.00 -13.40
C SER A 157 -3.40 -4.67 -13.87
N HIS A 158 -4.00 -4.04 -14.90
CA HIS A 158 -3.56 -2.71 -15.35
C HIS A 158 -3.93 -1.60 -14.37
N ALA A 159 -5.09 -1.68 -13.72
CA ALA A 159 -5.48 -0.73 -12.67
C ALA A 159 -4.49 -0.78 -11.49
N GLU A 160 -4.11 -1.97 -11.04
CA GLU A 160 -3.10 -2.16 -9.99
C GLU A 160 -1.74 -1.61 -10.43
N MET A 161 -1.30 -1.91 -11.65
CA MET A 161 -0.06 -1.35 -12.19
C MET A 161 -0.07 0.18 -12.20
N PHE A 162 -1.14 0.82 -12.69
CA PHE A 162 -1.24 2.28 -12.72
C PHE A 162 -1.24 2.88 -11.31
N MET A 163 -1.93 2.25 -10.36
CA MET A 163 -1.92 2.68 -8.97
C MET A 163 -0.55 2.54 -8.31
N THR A 164 0.16 1.44 -8.54
CA THR A 164 1.51 1.23 -8.01
C THR A 164 2.50 2.23 -8.63
N ARG A 165 2.41 2.49 -9.95
CA ARG A 165 3.22 3.53 -10.60
C ARG A 165 2.94 4.92 -10.04
N ALA A 166 1.67 5.27 -9.85
CA ALA A 166 1.27 6.55 -9.24
C ALA A 166 1.88 6.70 -7.83
N ALA A 167 1.80 5.65 -7.01
CA ALA A 167 2.33 5.69 -5.66
C ALA A 167 3.87 5.74 -5.62
N LEU A 168 4.55 5.06 -6.53
CA LEU A 168 6.02 5.15 -6.69
C LEU A 168 6.47 6.56 -7.09
N ARG A 169 5.76 7.21 -8.03
CA ARG A 169 6.01 8.62 -8.41
C ARG A 169 5.86 9.55 -7.22
N ALA A 170 4.76 9.41 -6.48
CA ALA A 170 4.49 10.23 -5.29
C ALA A 170 5.53 10.02 -4.18
N ARG A 171 5.88 8.76 -3.89
CA ARG A 171 6.91 8.39 -2.91
C ARG A 171 8.27 8.97 -3.28
N SER A 172 8.68 8.85 -4.55
CA SER A 172 9.98 9.35 -5.01
C SER A 172 10.08 10.87 -4.88
N ALA A 173 9.01 11.60 -5.26
CA ALA A 173 8.94 13.04 -5.05
C ALA A 173 9.03 13.43 -3.56
N ILE A 174 8.27 12.76 -2.68
CA ILE A 174 8.31 12.98 -1.24
C ILE A 174 9.71 12.73 -0.67
N MET A 175 10.34 11.61 -1.01
CA MET A 175 11.68 11.25 -0.54
C MET A 175 12.73 12.27 -0.97
N CYS A 176 12.74 12.67 -2.24
CA CYS A 176 13.65 13.71 -2.73
C CYS A 176 13.43 15.05 -2.03
N SER A 177 12.17 15.44 -1.79
CA SER A 177 11.84 16.66 -1.07
C SER A 177 12.29 16.61 0.39
N LEU A 178 12.05 15.50 1.09
CA LEU A 178 12.53 15.30 2.47
C LEU A 178 14.05 15.38 2.54
N PHE A 179 14.75 14.69 1.65
CA PHE A 179 16.22 14.68 1.63
C PHE A 179 16.79 16.07 1.36
N ARG A 180 16.30 16.78 0.33
CA ARG A 180 16.75 18.15 0.02
C ARG A 180 16.38 19.15 1.10
N LYS A 181 15.26 18.95 1.79
CA LYS A 181 14.86 19.77 2.93
C LYS A 181 15.86 19.61 4.07
N CYS A 182 16.28 18.37 4.41
CA CYS A 182 17.30 18.10 5.42
C CYS A 182 18.61 18.88 5.16
N LEU A 183 19.03 19.01 3.90
CA LEU A 183 20.24 19.74 3.51
C LEU A 183 20.13 21.28 3.66
N ARG A 184 18.93 21.82 3.85
CA ARG A 184 18.67 23.28 3.88
C ARG A 184 18.16 23.77 5.22
N LEU A 185 17.99 22.90 6.21
CA LEU A 185 17.40 23.30 7.48
C LEU A 185 18.32 24.19 8.32
N ALA A 186 17.75 25.19 8.98
CA ALA A 186 18.50 26.08 9.87
C ALA A 186 18.59 25.53 11.29
N GLY A 187 19.81 25.37 11.81
CA GLY A 187 20.10 25.11 13.23
C GLY A 187 19.85 23.68 13.70
N VAL A 188 20.06 23.47 15.01
CA VAL A 188 19.73 22.22 15.71
C VAL A 188 18.21 22.15 15.85
N LEU A 189 17.64 21.11 15.26
CA LEU A 189 16.21 20.87 15.12
C LEU A 189 15.52 20.47 16.43
N GLU A 190 14.23 20.84 16.57
CA GLU A 190 13.29 20.13 17.45
C GLU A 190 13.06 18.68 16.99
N THR A 191 13.28 18.38 15.71
CA THR A 191 13.13 17.04 15.14
C THR A 191 14.42 16.24 15.19
N SER A 192 14.41 15.12 15.92
CA SER A 192 15.57 14.24 16.03
C SER A 192 15.87 13.48 14.73
N THR A 193 17.11 13.02 14.57
CA THR A 193 17.54 12.16 13.45
C THR A 193 16.64 10.92 13.31
N GLY A 194 16.19 10.35 14.43
CA GLY A 194 15.25 9.23 14.43
C GLY A 194 13.88 9.59 13.84
N GLN A 195 13.37 10.80 14.08
CA GLN A 195 12.11 11.27 13.47
C GLN A 195 12.26 11.48 11.97
N ILE A 196 13.40 11.98 11.51
CA ILE A 196 13.70 12.12 10.07
C ILE A 196 13.76 10.75 9.39
N GLN A 197 14.44 9.78 10.01
CA GLN A 197 14.48 8.42 9.50
C GLN A 197 13.09 7.79 9.46
N THR A 198 12.24 8.06 10.45
CA THR A 198 10.84 7.61 10.47
C THR A 198 10.02 8.23 9.34
N LEU A 199 10.19 9.53 9.07
CA LEU A 199 9.53 10.22 7.96
C LEU A 199 9.88 9.60 6.60
N MET A 200 11.16 9.26 6.39
CA MET A 200 11.61 8.64 5.14
C MET A 200 11.19 7.17 5.05
N SER A 201 11.42 6.36 6.08
CA SER A 201 11.23 4.91 6.00
C SER A 201 9.78 4.44 6.21
N ILE A 202 9.00 5.14 7.04
CA ILE A 202 7.63 4.75 7.40
C ILE A 202 6.63 5.66 6.70
N ASP A 203 6.70 6.98 6.89
CA ASP A 203 5.66 7.90 6.38
C ASP A 203 5.60 7.96 4.85
N ALA A 204 6.76 7.93 4.17
CA ALA A 204 6.79 7.89 2.70
C ALA A 204 6.37 6.51 2.14
N GLU A 205 6.61 5.43 2.89
CA GLU A 205 6.22 4.06 2.49
C GLU A 205 4.71 3.87 2.54
N VAL A 206 4.01 4.53 3.47
CA VAL A 206 2.54 4.48 3.57
C VAL A 206 1.87 4.85 2.24
N VAL A 207 2.44 5.77 1.46
CA VAL A 207 1.92 6.14 0.13
C VAL A 207 1.92 4.95 -0.82
N LEU A 208 2.98 4.13 -0.81
CA LEU A 208 3.08 2.91 -1.62
C LEU A 208 2.11 1.84 -1.14
N GLN A 209 1.96 1.69 0.18
CA GLN A 209 1.03 0.72 0.77
C GLN A 209 -0.45 1.05 0.49
N MET A 210 -0.79 2.30 0.16
CA MET A 210 -2.15 2.68 -0.25
C MET A 210 -2.51 2.25 -1.67
N ALA A 211 -1.52 2.07 -2.55
CA ALA A 211 -1.75 1.78 -3.97
C ALA A 211 -2.76 0.64 -4.23
N PRO A 212 -2.63 -0.56 -3.63
CA PRO A 212 -3.54 -1.68 -3.92
C PRO A 212 -4.96 -1.45 -3.38
N VAL A 213 -5.14 -0.63 -2.34
CA VAL A 213 -6.44 -0.43 -1.70
C VAL A 213 -7.14 0.86 -2.08
N PHE A 214 -6.45 1.77 -2.78
CA PHE A 214 -6.99 3.09 -3.10
C PHE A 214 -8.30 3.02 -3.90
N ASN A 215 -8.36 2.18 -4.94
CA ASN A 215 -9.58 2.03 -5.75
C ASN A 215 -10.74 1.42 -4.96
N MET A 216 -10.42 0.65 -3.91
CA MET A 216 -11.42 0.04 -3.06
C MET A 216 -12.13 1.07 -2.16
N LEU A 217 -11.51 2.22 -1.89
CA LEU A 217 -12.08 3.29 -1.05
C LEU A 217 -13.40 3.83 -1.61
N TRP A 218 -13.47 4.08 -2.91
CA TRP A 218 -14.68 4.57 -3.58
C TRP A 218 -15.54 3.42 -4.10
N SER A 219 -14.93 2.30 -4.51
CA SER A 219 -15.68 1.17 -5.07
C SER A 219 -16.43 0.35 -4.03
N ALA A 220 -15.88 0.13 -2.83
CA ALA A 220 -16.51 -0.75 -1.84
C ALA A 220 -17.91 -0.26 -1.42
N PRO A 221 -18.14 1.04 -1.13
CA PRO A 221 -19.48 1.56 -0.86
C PRO A 221 -20.46 1.33 -2.01
N ILE A 222 -20.04 1.58 -3.25
CA ILE A 222 -20.86 1.39 -4.44
C ILE A 222 -21.25 -0.09 -4.61
N GLN A 223 -20.29 -1.00 -4.44
CA GLN A 223 -20.54 -2.44 -4.51
C GLN A 223 -21.54 -2.90 -3.43
N VAL A 224 -21.41 -2.39 -2.21
CA VAL A 224 -22.38 -2.71 -1.13
C VAL A 224 -23.79 -2.27 -1.53
N ILE A 225 -23.95 -1.05 -2.06
CA ILE A 225 -25.26 -0.53 -2.47
C ILE A 225 -25.85 -1.37 -3.61
N ILE A 226 -25.07 -1.64 -4.66
CA ILE A 226 -25.53 -2.44 -5.82
C ILE A 226 -25.93 -3.84 -5.38
N THR A 227 -25.07 -4.52 -4.61
CA THR A 227 -25.32 -5.91 -4.18
C THR A 227 -26.51 -6.00 -3.24
N LEU A 228 -26.68 -5.07 -2.29
CA LEU A 228 -27.83 -5.07 -1.38
C LEU A 228 -29.14 -4.79 -2.12
N THR A 229 -29.12 -3.84 -3.07
CA THR A 229 -30.29 -3.51 -3.88
C THR A 229 -30.73 -4.71 -4.72
N TRP A 230 -29.79 -5.36 -5.41
CA TRP A 230 -30.09 -6.54 -6.21
C TRP A 230 -30.51 -7.73 -5.35
N LEU A 231 -29.84 -7.99 -4.23
CA LEU A 231 -30.23 -9.04 -3.30
C LEU A 231 -31.66 -8.79 -2.77
N GLY A 232 -32.00 -7.54 -2.45
CA GLY A 232 -33.35 -7.14 -2.06
C GLY A 232 -34.42 -7.51 -3.09
N PHE A 233 -34.13 -7.34 -4.38
CA PHE A 233 -35.05 -7.77 -5.45
C PHE A 233 -35.20 -9.31 -5.56
N VAL A 234 -34.18 -10.09 -5.17
CA VAL A 234 -34.21 -11.55 -5.29
C VAL A 234 -34.91 -12.22 -4.10
N ILE A 235 -34.62 -11.77 -2.87
CA ILE A 235 -35.10 -12.42 -1.63
C ILE A 235 -36.10 -11.59 -0.82
N GLY A 236 -36.36 -10.34 -1.22
CA GLY A 236 -37.36 -9.48 -0.58
C GLY A 236 -37.06 -9.22 0.91
N PRO A 237 -38.06 -9.36 1.82
CA PRO A 237 -37.89 -9.09 3.25
C PRO A 237 -36.81 -9.92 3.96
N ALA A 238 -36.45 -11.09 3.42
CA ALA A 238 -35.39 -11.94 3.97
C ALA A 238 -34.00 -11.27 3.94
N LEU A 239 -33.82 -10.21 3.16
CA LEU A 239 -32.62 -9.36 3.16
C LEU A 239 -32.26 -8.88 4.57
N GLY A 240 -33.26 -8.52 5.38
CA GLY A 240 -33.04 -8.04 6.75
C GLY A 240 -32.32 -9.08 7.62
N VAL A 241 -32.64 -10.36 7.44
CA VAL A 241 -32.00 -11.47 8.16
C VAL A 241 -30.55 -11.66 7.70
N SER A 242 -30.29 -11.58 6.39
CA SER A 242 -28.92 -11.66 5.86
C SER A 242 -28.03 -10.54 6.40
N VAL A 243 -28.52 -9.30 6.33
CA VAL A 243 -27.80 -8.12 6.83
C VAL A 243 -27.61 -8.20 8.34
N GLY A 244 -28.64 -8.62 9.09
CA GLY A 244 -28.55 -8.84 10.54
C GLY A 244 -27.49 -9.86 10.92
N MET A 245 -27.44 -11.01 10.23
CA MET A 245 -26.39 -12.01 10.46
C MET A 245 -25.00 -11.44 10.15
N LEU A 246 -24.82 -10.73 9.04
CA LEU A 246 -23.55 -10.08 8.71
C LEU A 246 -23.13 -9.08 9.80
N LEU A 247 -24.06 -8.29 10.32
CA LEU A 247 -23.82 -7.36 11.43
C LEU A 247 -23.46 -8.06 12.74
N ILE A 248 -23.92 -9.29 12.98
CA ILE A 248 -23.52 -10.12 14.14
C ILE A 248 -22.12 -10.71 13.95
N PHE A 249 -21.77 -11.12 12.73
CA PHE A 249 -20.45 -11.66 12.42
C PHE A 249 -19.33 -10.62 12.55
N VAL A 250 -19.56 -9.36 12.18
CA VAL A 250 -18.55 -8.28 12.29
C VAL A 250 -17.97 -8.12 13.72
N PRO A 251 -18.77 -7.91 14.79
CA PRO A 251 -18.25 -7.80 16.15
C PRO A 251 -17.68 -9.12 16.67
N LEU A 252 -18.21 -10.27 16.25
CA LEU A 252 -17.64 -11.57 16.59
C LEU A 252 -16.21 -11.69 16.04
N GLN A 253 -16.01 -11.36 14.76
CA GLN A 253 -14.69 -11.36 14.12
C GLN A 253 -13.75 -10.34 14.77
N ALA A 254 -14.25 -9.17 15.14
CA ALA A 254 -13.46 -8.15 15.84
C ALA A 254 -12.99 -8.64 17.22
N ARG A 255 -13.85 -9.31 17.99
CA ARG A 255 -13.48 -9.89 19.31
C ARG A 255 -12.40 -10.95 19.17
N VAL A 256 -12.55 -11.87 18.22
CA VAL A 256 -11.55 -12.92 17.97
C VAL A 256 -10.22 -12.31 17.52
N THR A 257 -10.27 -11.32 16.62
CA THR A 257 -9.08 -10.58 16.16
C THR A 257 -8.36 -9.89 17.32
N ARG A 258 -9.10 -9.21 18.22
CA ARG A 258 -8.51 -8.59 19.43
C ARG A 258 -7.84 -9.62 20.34
N SER A 259 -8.45 -10.79 20.51
CA SER A 259 -7.87 -11.90 21.28
C SER A 259 -6.55 -12.39 20.65
N LEU A 260 -6.54 -12.58 19.32
CA LEU A 260 -5.34 -12.96 18.57
C LEU A 260 -4.22 -11.93 18.70
N LEU A 261 -4.53 -10.64 18.59
CA LEU A 261 -3.55 -9.56 18.75
C LEU A 261 -2.99 -9.51 20.17
N SER A 262 -3.83 -9.69 21.19
CA SER A 262 -3.39 -9.75 22.58
C SER A 262 -2.45 -10.94 22.84
N LEU A 263 -2.79 -12.13 22.36
CA LEU A 263 -1.93 -13.31 22.46
C LEU A 263 -0.61 -13.13 21.72
N ARG A 264 -0.65 -12.51 20.53
CA ARG A 264 0.55 -12.18 19.75
C ARG A 264 1.45 -11.21 20.51
N ALA A 265 0.89 -10.18 21.14
CA ALA A 265 1.65 -9.24 21.96
C ALA A 265 2.31 -9.93 23.17
N GLN A 266 1.58 -10.82 23.85
CA GLN A 266 2.14 -11.62 24.96
C GLN A 266 3.26 -12.55 24.48
N GLN A 267 3.08 -13.21 23.33
CA GLN A 267 4.10 -14.04 22.71
C GLN A 267 5.37 -13.24 22.40
N LEU A 268 5.23 -12.03 21.82
CA LEU A 268 6.37 -11.17 21.49
C LEU A 268 7.17 -10.79 22.75
N ARG A 269 6.50 -10.45 23.87
CA ARG A 269 7.20 -10.18 25.14
C ARG A 269 8.05 -11.36 25.62
N LEU A 270 7.53 -12.58 25.54
CA LEU A 270 8.28 -13.79 25.92
C LEU A 270 9.42 -14.08 24.93
N THR A 271 9.18 -13.82 23.65
CA THR A 271 10.20 -13.96 22.60
C THR A 271 11.35 -13.00 22.84
N ASP A 272 11.06 -11.74 23.15
CA ASP A 272 12.06 -10.70 23.44
C ASP A 272 12.89 -11.08 24.68
N GLN A 273 12.23 -11.57 25.75
CA GLN A 273 12.92 -12.07 26.94
C GLN A 273 13.85 -13.26 26.62
N ARG A 274 13.38 -14.24 25.84
CA ARG A 274 14.18 -15.39 25.41
C ARG A 274 15.39 -14.93 24.59
N VAL A 275 15.19 -14.05 23.61
CA VAL A 275 16.26 -13.53 22.75
C VAL A 275 17.27 -12.74 23.56
N LYS A 276 16.83 -11.92 24.52
CA LYS A 276 17.72 -11.18 25.43
C LYS A 276 18.64 -12.12 26.21
N ILE A 277 18.08 -13.13 26.90
CA ILE A 277 18.87 -14.09 27.69
C ILE A 277 19.80 -14.90 26.79
N THR A 278 19.33 -15.29 25.60
CA THR A 278 20.17 -15.99 24.62
C THR A 278 21.36 -15.12 24.20
N ASN A 279 21.16 -13.81 24.00
CA ASN A 279 22.23 -12.88 23.67
C ASN A 279 23.24 -12.73 24.83
N GLU A 280 22.75 -12.60 26.07
CA GLU A 280 23.61 -12.56 27.28
C GLU A 280 24.43 -13.84 27.42
N LEU A 281 23.84 -15.00 27.16
CA LEU A 281 24.51 -16.31 27.20
C LEU A 281 25.63 -16.41 26.15
N VAL A 282 25.36 -15.99 24.91
CA VAL A 282 26.34 -16.04 23.81
C VAL A 282 27.50 -15.06 24.08
N GLN A 283 27.20 -13.86 24.59
CA GLN A 283 28.24 -12.90 24.98
C GLN A 283 29.11 -13.41 26.14
N GLY A 284 28.52 -14.16 27.08
CA GLY A 284 29.20 -14.72 28.26
C GLY A 284 29.70 -16.17 28.12
N MET A 285 29.73 -16.73 26.90
CA MET A 285 29.86 -18.19 26.68
C MET A 285 31.10 -18.82 27.33
N ARG A 286 32.23 -18.10 27.36
CA ARG A 286 33.47 -18.59 27.97
C ARG A 286 33.31 -18.84 29.48
N VAL A 287 32.65 -17.94 30.19
CA VAL A 287 32.42 -18.06 31.65
C VAL A 287 31.45 -19.21 31.92
N VAL A 288 30.37 -19.31 31.15
CA VAL A 288 29.37 -20.37 31.29
C VAL A 288 30.01 -21.76 31.14
N LYS A 289 30.92 -21.93 30.16
CA LYS A 289 31.69 -23.15 29.94
C LYS A 289 32.66 -23.45 31.08
N LEU A 290 33.44 -22.46 31.52
CA LEU A 290 34.42 -22.62 32.59
C LEU A 290 33.77 -23.01 33.93
N CYS A 291 32.55 -22.53 34.19
CA CYS A 291 31.81 -22.81 35.42
C CYS A 291 30.86 -24.01 35.31
N GLY A 292 30.72 -24.64 34.14
CA GLY A 292 29.79 -25.75 33.93
C GLY A 292 28.31 -25.38 34.09
N TRP A 293 27.93 -24.11 33.89
CA TRP A 293 26.56 -23.59 34.12
C TRP A 293 25.56 -23.90 33.00
N GLU A 294 25.97 -24.66 31.99
CA GLU A 294 25.18 -24.93 30.79
C GLU A 294 23.83 -25.60 31.09
N PRO A 295 23.73 -26.60 31.99
CA PRO A 295 22.45 -27.24 32.30
C PRO A 295 21.46 -26.27 32.95
N SER A 296 21.93 -25.45 33.90
CA SER A 296 21.10 -24.46 34.61
C SER A 296 20.59 -23.36 33.67
N MET A 297 21.46 -22.86 32.79
CA MET A 297 21.06 -21.86 31.79
C MET A 297 20.09 -22.44 30.75
N ARG A 298 20.27 -23.72 30.37
CA ARG A 298 19.35 -24.43 29.48
C ARG A 298 17.97 -24.55 30.11
N GLU A 299 17.89 -24.97 31.37
CA GLU A 299 16.62 -25.13 32.08
C GLU A 299 15.85 -23.80 32.14
N LYS A 300 16.53 -22.71 32.53
CA LYS A 300 15.95 -21.36 32.53
C LYS A 300 15.42 -20.93 31.16
N LEU A 301 16.12 -21.28 30.07
CA LEU A 301 15.68 -20.97 28.72
C LEU A 301 14.46 -21.81 28.30
N LEU A 302 14.42 -23.08 28.71
CA LEU A 302 13.30 -23.98 28.45
C LEU A 302 12.02 -23.53 29.18
N GLU A 303 12.11 -23.07 30.42
CA GLU A 303 10.95 -22.53 31.14
C GLU A 303 10.29 -21.35 30.40
N ILE A 304 11.09 -20.45 29.84
CA ILE A 304 10.60 -19.32 29.05
C ILE A 304 10.02 -19.83 27.72
N ARG A 305 10.69 -20.82 27.12
CA ARG A 305 10.26 -21.44 25.87
C ARG A 305 8.90 -22.13 26.02
N ASP A 306 8.64 -22.81 27.12
CA ASP A 306 7.37 -23.49 27.37
C ASP A 306 6.23 -22.47 27.51
N LYS A 307 6.45 -21.40 28.28
CA LYS A 307 5.49 -20.27 28.37
C LYS A 307 5.23 -19.64 27.00
N GLU A 308 6.26 -19.47 26.18
CA GLU A 308 6.13 -18.95 24.82
C GLU A 308 5.30 -19.91 23.94
N LEU A 309 5.61 -21.21 23.99
CA LEU A 309 4.94 -22.25 23.23
C LEU A 309 3.47 -22.40 23.60
N ASP A 310 3.10 -22.21 24.87
CA ASP A 310 1.70 -22.20 25.30
C ASP A 310 0.91 -21.04 24.67
N LYS A 311 1.51 -19.84 24.62
CA LYS A 311 0.90 -18.70 23.91
C LYS A 311 0.79 -18.95 22.42
N VAL A 312 1.83 -19.53 21.81
CA VAL A 312 1.81 -19.93 20.39
C VAL A 312 0.70 -20.94 20.14
N ARG A 313 0.58 -22.00 20.96
CA ARG A 313 -0.44 -23.04 20.81
C ARG A 313 -1.83 -22.45 20.89
N ARG A 314 -2.11 -21.61 21.90
CA ARG A 314 -3.39 -20.93 22.05
C ARG A 314 -3.70 -20.00 20.89
N GLN A 315 -2.71 -19.23 20.43
CA GLN A 315 -2.87 -18.37 19.25
C GLN A 315 -3.20 -19.20 18.00
N ARG A 316 -2.50 -20.31 17.77
CA ARG A 316 -2.74 -21.19 16.62
C ARG A 316 -4.13 -21.83 16.66
N PHE A 317 -4.57 -22.29 17.82
CA PHE A 317 -5.91 -22.86 17.97
C PHE A 317 -7.01 -21.83 17.67
N ILE A 318 -6.90 -20.63 18.25
CA ILE A 318 -7.87 -19.55 17.98
C ILE A 318 -7.81 -19.11 16.51
N ALA A 319 -6.62 -19.06 15.90
CA ALA A 319 -6.47 -18.70 14.49
C ALA A 319 -7.10 -19.75 13.56
N ALA A 320 -6.94 -21.04 13.87
CA ALA A 320 -7.58 -22.13 13.13
C ALA A 320 -9.11 -22.06 13.24
N PHE A 321 -9.63 -21.83 14.46
CA PHE A 321 -11.06 -21.61 14.68
C PHE A 321 -11.57 -20.40 13.90
N PHE A 322 -10.83 -19.28 13.93
CA PHE A 322 -11.18 -18.06 13.20
C PHE A 322 -11.22 -18.28 11.69
N SER A 323 -10.22 -18.99 11.15
CA SER A 323 -10.18 -19.32 9.72
C SER A 323 -11.35 -20.23 9.31
N THR A 324 -11.71 -21.20 10.16
CA THR A 324 -12.87 -22.08 9.93
C THR A 324 -14.17 -21.28 9.98
N LEU A 325 -14.32 -20.40 10.96
CA LEU A 325 -15.47 -19.50 11.10
C LEU A 325 -15.62 -18.62 9.86
N LEU A 326 -14.52 -18.10 9.33
CA LEU A 326 -14.52 -17.34 8.09
C LEU A 326 -15.00 -18.20 6.90
N VAL A 327 -14.55 -19.43 6.74
CA VAL A 327 -15.02 -20.28 5.63
C VAL A 327 -16.49 -20.69 5.80
N ALA A 328 -16.94 -20.96 7.02
CA ALA A 328 -18.29 -21.38 7.34
C ALA A 328 -19.32 -20.23 7.36
N GLN A 329 -18.89 -18.98 7.55
CA GLN A 329 -19.77 -17.81 7.64
C GLN A 329 -20.83 -17.72 6.52
N PRO A 330 -20.50 -17.89 5.22
CA PRO A 330 -21.51 -17.81 4.16
C PRO A 330 -22.60 -18.86 4.29
N VAL A 331 -22.26 -20.05 4.80
CA VAL A 331 -23.21 -21.14 5.05
C VAL A 331 -24.20 -20.74 6.14
N PHE A 332 -23.72 -20.21 7.27
CA PHE A 332 -24.60 -19.73 8.35
C PHE A 332 -25.54 -18.62 7.88
N VAL A 333 -25.01 -17.64 7.14
CA VAL A 333 -25.81 -16.54 6.59
C VAL A 333 -26.86 -17.06 5.61
N ALA A 334 -26.48 -17.98 4.72
CA ALA A 334 -27.38 -18.58 3.74
C ALA A 334 -28.52 -19.37 4.41
N VAL A 335 -28.19 -20.26 5.35
CA VAL A 335 -29.18 -21.07 6.08
C VAL A 335 -30.17 -20.16 6.80
N ALA A 336 -29.69 -19.16 7.55
CA ALA A 336 -30.58 -18.23 8.24
C ALA A 336 -31.49 -17.46 7.27
N THR A 337 -30.94 -17.01 6.13
CA THR A 337 -31.68 -16.25 5.12
C THR A 337 -32.77 -17.09 4.46
N PHE A 338 -32.45 -18.30 4.01
CA PHE A 338 -33.42 -19.15 3.30
C PHE A 338 -34.46 -19.75 4.24
N THR A 339 -34.10 -20.06 5.49
CA THR A 339 -35.08 -20.44 6.52
C THR A 339 -36.10 -19.34 6.74
N ALA A 340 -35.66 -18.07 6.85
CA ALA A 340 -36.58 -16.94 6.96
C ALA A 340 -37.41 -16.73 5.68
N TYR A 341 -36.80 -16.91 4.50
CA TYR A 341 -37.47 -16.79 3.21
C TYR A 341 -38.66 -17.76 3.06
N VAL A 342 -38.47 -19.02 3.45
CA VAL A 342 -39.54 -20.03 3.51
C VAL A 342 -40.56 -19.70 4.60
N GLY A 343 -40.11 -19.21 5.76
CA GLY A 343 -40.99 -18.77 6.85
C GLY A 343 -41.93 -17.62 6.45
N PHE A 344 -41.54 -16.80 5.48
CA PHE A 344 -42.40 -15.76 4.87
C PHE A 344 -43.36 -16.30 3.79
N GLY A 345 -43.44 -17.62 3.60
CA GLY A 345 -44.36 -18.27 2.66
C GLY A 345 -43.86 -18.34 1.21
N ASN A 346 -42.58 -18.04 0.95
CA ASN A 346 -42.03 -18.12 -0.41
C ASN A 346 -41.50 -19.52 -0.73
N SER A 347 -41.58 -19.93 -2.00
CA SER A 347 -41.00 -21.17 -2.50
C SER A 347 -39.53 -21.00 -2.91
N LEU A 348 -38.71 -22.00 -2.60
CA LEU A 348 -37.28 -22.01 -2.95
C LEU A 348 -37.08 -22.41 -4.41
N ALA A 349 -37.07 -21.43 -5.31
CA ALA A 349 -36.68 -21.64 -6.70
C ALA A 349 -35.15 -21.63 -6.85
N ALA A 350 -34.60 -22.58 -7.61
CA ALA A 350 -33.14 -22.71 -7.80
C ALA A 350 -32.46 -21.42 -8.32
N PRO A 351 -33.02 -20.67 -9.29
CA PRO A 351 -32.41 -19.41 -9.74
C PRO A 351 -32.30 -18.38 -8.63
N ARG A 352 -33.30 -18.27 -7.75
CA ARG A 352 -33.30 -17.30 -6.66
C ARG A 352 -32.27 -17.66 -5.60
N VAL A 353 -32.24 -18.93 -5.18
CA VAL A 353 -31.33 -19.42 -4.14
C VAL A 353 -29.87 -19.29 -4.57
N LEU A 354 -29.53 -19.76 -5.77
CA LEU A 354 -28.15 -19.75 -6.25
C LEU A 354 -27.66 -18.33 -6.57
N THR A 355 -28.52 -17.47 -7.13
CA THR A 355 -28.17 -16.05 -7.34
C THR A 355 -28.00 -15.31 -6.01
N ALA A 356 -28.89 -15.53 -5.03
CA ALA A 356 -28.75 -14.93 -3.70
C ALA A 356 -27.47 -15.39 -2.99
N LEU A 357 -27.11 -16.68 -3.10
CA LEU A 357 -25.84 -17.21 -2.59
C LEU A 357 -24.64 -16.49 -3.24
N ALA A 358 -24.63 -16.35 -4.57
CA ALA A 358 -23.57 -15.65 -5.28
C ALA A 358 -23.44 -14.19 -4.80
N LEU A 359 -24.56 -13.47 -4.66
CA LEU A 359 -24.56 -12.08 -4.17
C LEU A 359 -24.10 -11.97 -2.72
N LEU A 360 -24.53 -12.88 -1.83
CA LEU A 360 -24.08 -12.93 -0.43
C LEU A 360 -22.56 -13.14 -0.32
N THR A 361 -21.99 -14.00 -1.18
CA THR A 361 -20.53 -14.20 -1.21
C THR A 361 -19.77 -12.96 -1.71
N GLN A 362 -20.33 -12.22 -2.67
CA GLN A 362 -19.74 -10.97 -3.16
C GLN A 362 -19.77 -9.85 -2.11
N LEU A 363 -20.85 -9.74 -1.33
CA LEU A 363 -21.00 -8.70 -0.31
C LEU A 363 -19.96 -8.81 0.82
N ARG A 364 -19.43 -10.02 1.05
CA ARG A 364 -18.46 -10.30 2.10
C ARG A 364 -17.17 -9.52 1.96
N PHE A 365 -16.57 -9.50 0.76
CA PHE A 365 -15.24 -8.92 0.56
C PHE A 365 -15.23 -7.41 0.87
N PRO A 366 -16.16 -6.59 0.35
CA PRO A 366 -16.28 -5.18 0.73
C PRO A 366 -16.47 -4.97 2.24
N LEU A 367 -17.32 -5.77 2.90
CA LEU A 367 -17.63 -5.60 4.33
C LEU A 367 -16.42 -5.90 5.24
N VAL A 368 -15.66 -6.95 4.95
CA VAL A 368 -14.49 -7.33 5.76
C VAL A 368 -13.34 -6.34 5.58
N PHE A 369 -13.17 -5.78 4.38
CA PHE A 369 -12.06 -4.88 4.07
C PHE A 369 -12.34 -3.41 4.37
N LEU A 370 -13.61 -3.00 4.51
CA LEU A 370 -13.98 -1.61 4.81
C LEU A 370 -13.21 -1.02 6.01
N PRO A 371 -13.11 -1.72 7.18
CA PRO A 371 -12.33 -1.22 8.31
C PRO A 371 -10.85 -1.07 8.01
N PHE A 372 -10.28 -2.00 7.24
CA PHE A 372 -8.88 -1.94 6.81
C PHE A 372 -8.62 -0.69 5.95
N ILE A 373 -9.49 -0.41 4.98
CA ILE A 373 -9.36 0.76 4.11
C ILE A 373 -9.45 2.07 4.89
N ILE A 374 -10.33 2.15 5.91
CA ILE A 374 -10.46 3.34 6.77
C ILE A 374 -9.16 3.58 7.55
N ILE A 375 -8.62 2.54 8.19
CA ILE A 375 -7.37 2.63 8.96
C ILE A 375 -6.22 3.05 8.04
N GLN A 376 -6.13 2.44 6.86
CA GLN A 376 -5.12 2.76 5.87
C GLN A 376 -5.23 4.23 5.40
N SER A 377 -6.43 4.70 5.12
CA SER A 377 -6.68 6.10 4.74
C SER A 377 -6.30 7.09 5.85
N LEU A 378 -6.57 6.74 7.12
CA LEU A 378 -6.17 7.53 8.27
C LEU A 378 -4.64 7.59 8.41
N ASN A 379 -3.96 6.45 8.26
CA ASN A 379 -2.51 6.37 8.28
C ASN A 379 -1.88 7.24 7.18
N LEU A 380 -2.43 7.22 5.97
CA LEU A 380 -2.01 8.11 4.89
C LEU A 380 -2.15 9.59 5.29
N ARG A 381 -3.31 9.98 5.84
CA ARG A 381 -3.57 11.36 6.26
C ARG A 381 -2.61 11.83 7.35
N ILE A 382 -2.34 10.99 8.35
CA ILE A 382 -1.40 11.31 9.43
C ILE A 382 0.02 11.47 8.87
N SER A 383 0.45 10.54 8.03
CA SER A 383 1.77 10.55 7.40
C SER A 383 1.99 11.82 6.55
N LEU A 384 1.02 12.15 5.68
CA LEU A 384 1.07 13.37 4.87
C LEU A 384 1.10 14.64 5.72
N THR A 385 0.40 14.64 6.87
CA THR A 385 0.39 15.76 7.80
C THR A 385 1.75 15.94 8.49
N ARG A 386 2.40 14.84 8.90
CA ARG A 386 3.77 14.86 9.45
C ARG A 386 4.79 15.36 8.44
N ILE A 387 4.73 14.84 7.21
CA ILE A 387 5.59 15.29 6.10
C ILE A 387 5.39 16.78 5.82
N ASN A 388 4.13 17.24 5.74
CA ASN A 388 3.82 18.64 5.49
C ASN A 388 4.34 19.56 6.60
N ARG A 389 4.25 19.13 7.88
CA ARG A 389 4.82 19.87 9.01
C ARG A 389 6.34 19.99 8.87
N PHE A 390 7.02 18.89 8.57
CA PHE A 390 8.48 18.87 8.40
C PHE A 390 8.94 19.76 7.24
N LEU A 391 8.27 19.71 6.08
CA LEU A 391 8.60 20.53 4.92
C LEU A 391 8.40 22.03 5.16
N LYS A 392 7.63 22.43 6.19
CA LYS A 392 7.42 23.84 6.58
C LYS A 392 8.45 24.38 7.58
N ASN A 393 9.36 23.55 8.07
CA ASN A 393 10.42 23.99 8.99
C ASN A 393 11.29 25.08 8.35
N LYS A 394 11.83 25.99 9.17
CA LYS A 394 12.65 27.12 8.73
C LYS A 394 13.93 26.65 8.05
N GLU A 395 14.22 27.21 6.88
CA GLU A 395 15.45 26.93 6.13
C GLU A 395 16.53 27.95 6.47
N LEU A 396 17.78 27.59 6.25
CA LEU A 396 18.92 28.51 6.28
C LEU A 396 18.65 29.63 5.28
N LYS A 397 18.78 30.88 5.73
CA LYS A 397 18.82 32.01 4.80
C LYS A 397 19.98 31.74 3.85
N LYS A 398 19.74 31.71 2.54
CA LYS A 398 20.81 31.65 1.55
C LYS A 398 21.80 32.78 1.86
N ALA A 399 23.02 32.44 2.26
CA ALA A 399 24.08 33.41 2.39
C ALA A 399 24.39 33.95 0.98
N GLY A 400 24.11 35.23 0.76
CA GLY A 400 24.72 36.03 -0.31
C GLY A 400 24.22 35.82 -1.73
N GLN A 401 23.10 36.47 -2.07
CA GLN A 401 23.05 37.23 -3.32
C GLN A 401 22.78 38.70 -2.97
N LYS A 402 23.64 39.28 -2.13
CA LYS A 402 23.85 40.72 -2.20
C LYS A 402 24.62 40.94 -3.49
N SER A 403 23.92 41.42 -4.51
CA SER A 403 24.53 42.11 -5.64
C SER A 403 25.63 43.02 -5.09
N ILE A 404 26.89 42.70 -5.38
CA ILE A 404 27.93 43.73 -5.34
C ILE A 404 27.53 44.66 -6.48
N LYS A 405 26.76 45.71 -6.15
CA LYS A 405 26.67 46.87 -7.03
C LYS A 405 28.07 47.47 -7.02
N GLU A 406 28.79 47.27 -8.11
CA GLU A 406 29.83 48.21 -8.51
C GLU A 406 29.14 49.55 -8.79
N GLU A 407 29.00 50.38 -7.77
CA GLU A 407 28.83 51.82 -7.94
C GLU A 407 30.15 52.45 -7.51
N GLY A 408 30.97 52.76 -8.51
CA GLY A 408 32.15 53.57 -8.33
C GLY A 408 31.73 54.97 -7.86
N SER A 409 32.29 55.42 -6.74
CA SER A 409 32.53 56.84 -6.50
C SER A 409 33.61 56.99 -5.44
N SER A 410 34.62 57.75 -5.82
CA SER A 410 35.80 58.16 -5.07
C SER A 410 35.46 59.04 -3.85
N ALA A 411 35.87 58.64 -2.64
CA ALA A 411 36.35 59.53 -1.56
C ALA A 411 36.76 58.71 -0.31
N PRO A 412 37.69 59.21 0.53
CA PRO A 412 38.43 58.38 1.49
C PRO A 412 37.69 58.16 2.82
N LEU A 413 37.97 56.98 3.39
CA LEU A 413 37.60 56.56 4.75
C LEU A 413 38.12 57.56 5.80
N GLN A 414 37.21 58.25 6.49
CA GLN A 414 37.48 58.76 7.83
C GLN A 414 37.09 57.69 8.85
N ALA A 415 38.02 57.44 9.77
CA ALA A 415 37.90 56.51 10.87
C ALA A 415 36.72 56.90 11.78
N ALA A 416 35.82 55.95 12.01
CA ALA A 416 34.97 55.94 13.19
C ALA A 416 35.39 54.75 14.05
N GLU A 417 36.12 55.04 15.11
CA GLU A 417 36.37 54.12 16.21
C GLU A 417 35.02 53.69 16.83
N SER A 418 34.82 52.38 16.95
CA SER A 418 33.94 51.80 17.96
C SER A 418 34.75 50.88 18.84
N LYS A 419 34.97 51.33 20.07
CA LYS A 419 35.48 50.57 21.21
C LYS A 419 34.50 49.46 21.60
N ASP A 420 35.09 48.43 22.22
CA ASP A 420 34.48 47.38 23.06
C ASP A 420 33.74 46.28 22.28
N THR A 421 33.96 44.97 22.45
CA THR A 421 34.63 44.17 23.48
C THR A 421 34.97 42.78 22.90
N ASN A 422 35.98 42.14 23.49
CA ASN A 422 36.42 40.76 23.29
C ASN A 422 35.37 39.76 22.79
N ASP A 423 35.53 39.29 21.55
CA ASP A 423 35.45 37.85 21.29
C ASP A 423 36.36 37.48 20.10
N SER A 424 37.45 36.80 20.41
CA SER A 424 38.45 36.39 19.43
C SER A 424 38.04 35.05 18.82
N SER A 425 37.30 35.10 17.71
CA SER A 425 37.11 33.95 16.83
C SER A 425 38.08 34.08 15.64
N PRO A 426 39.15 33.26 15.52
CA PRO A 426 40.17 33.47 14.49
C PRO A 426 39.85 32.82 13.12
N ALA A 427 38.61 32.38 12.90
CA ALA A 427 38.21 31.66 11.69
C ALA A 427 37.24 32.48 10.82
N GLY A 428 37.70 32.87 9.63
CA GLY A 428 36.88 33.46 8.57
C GLY A 428 36.85 32.56 7.33
N VAL A 429 35.69 32.44 6.67
CA VAL A 429 35.55 31.65 5.44
C VAL A 429 35.84 32.53 4.23
N LEU A 430 36.99 32.31 3.60
CA LEU A 430 37.36 32.89 2.31
C LEU A 430 37.28 31.80 1.23
N ARG A 431 36.38 31.97 0.26
CA ARG A 431 36.22 31.10 -0.91
C ARG A 431 36.08 29.60 -0.58
N GLY A 432 35.35 29.27 0.48
CA GLY A 432 34.99 27.88 0.79
C GLY A 432 36.11 27.02 1.39
N ASN A 433 37.28 27.58 1.71
CA ASN A 433 38.31 26.90 2.50
C ASN A 433 38.48 27.60 3.86
N PHE A 434 38.66 26.81 4.92
CA PHE A 434 38.98 27.32 6.26
C PHE A 434 40.47 27.59 6.36
N ALA A 435 40.85 28.83 6.66
CA ALA A 435 42.23 29.21 6.96
C ALA A 435 42.25 30.16 8.17
N TRP A 436 43.26 29.99 9.02
CA TRP A 436 43.51 30.86 10.17
C TRP A 436 44.21 32.14 9.71
N ILE A 437 43.74 33.30 10.19
CA ILE A 437 44.35 34.60 9.89
C ILE A 437 45.58 34.76 10.80
N PRO A 438 46.82 34.89 10.27
CA PRO A 438 47.99 35.13 11.11
C PRO A 438 47.92 36.52 11.75
N PRO A 439 48.34 36.70 13.01
CA PRO A 439 48.41 38.00 13.63
C PRO A 439 49.43 38.90 12.92
N GLU A 440 49.05 40.15 12.63
CA GLU A 440 49.93 41.15 12.03
C GLU A 440 51.15 41.41 12.93
N VAL A 441 52.35 41.20 12.38
CA VAL A 441 53.61 41.56 13.04
C VAL A 441 53.85 43.05 12.80
N PRO A 442 53.95 43.90 13.84
CA PRO A 442 54.21 45.32 13.65
C PRO A 442 55.62 45.57 13.06
N PRO A 443 55.80 46.58 12.20
CA PRO A 443 57.07 46.84 11.55
C PRO A 443 58.15 47.29 12.55
N PRO A 444 59.44 46.98 12.30
CA PRO A 444 60.52 47.30 13.22
C PRO A 444 60.75 48.81 13.32
N ARG A 445 60.86 49.33 14.55
CA ARG A 445 61.27 50.71 14.83
C ARG A 445 62.68 50.96 14.27
N LYS A 446 62.82 51.94 13.37
CA LYS A 446 64.13 52.45 12.93
C LYS A 446 64.89 53.01 14.14
N GLY A 447 65.99 52.36 14.52
CA GLY A 447 66.96 52.91 15.46
C GLY A 447 67.69 54.09 14.84
N LYS A 448 67.70 55.24 15.54
CA LYS A 448 68.65 56.33 15.27
C LYS A 448 70.04 55.83 15.64
N GLY A 449 70.87 55.57 14.64
CA GLY A 449 72.31 55.41 14.83
C GLY A 449 72.93 56.76 15.20
N GLY A 450 73.63 56.79 16.34
CA GLY A 450 74.62 57.81 16.64
C GLY A 450 75.99 57.38 16.12
N GLY A 451 76.77 58.32 15.60
CA GLY A 451 78.17 58.09 15.26
C GLY A 451 78.84 59.24 14.51
N LYS A 452 79.51 60.09 15.29
CA LYS A 452 80.48 61.17 14.96
C LYS A 452 79.91 62.54 14.57
#